data_AF-A0A7K3Y7K4-F1
#
_entry.id   AF-A0A7K3Y7K4-F1
#
_cell.length_a   1.000
_cell.length_b   1.000
_cell.length_c   1.000
_cell.angle_alpha   90.00
_cell.angle_beta   90.00
_cell.angle_gamma   90.00
#
_symmetry.space_group_name_H-M   'P 1'
#
loop_
_entity.id
_entity.type
_entity.pdbx_description
1 polymer ?
#
loop_
_entity_poly.entity_id
_entity_poly.type
_entity_poly.pdbx_seq_one_letter_code
_entity_poly.pdbx_strand_id
1 'polypeptide(L)'
;MNFYGDDEGLHQWYRVAVSPTSVVTWDSLAVDAVPPGEHPLVLLSEIERIPYRELNAQDTGLIVEVDAQYGDLAYDARYGSLFALHRGEVAPLERVVFSTGEPWYDTAVFCRTGDGSTSEGSTPGGNTHCCTLFTFRDLGKAETVDYRNAESSLDA
;
A
#
# COMPACT_ATOMS: atom_id res chain seq x y z
N MET A 1 10.68 -3.44 -0.22
CA MET A 1 9.67 -4.36 0.31
C MET A 1 10.32 -5.26 1.35
N ASN A 2 9.63 -5.54 2.44
CA ASN A 2 10.05 -6.55 3.41
C ASN A 2 8.96 -7.64 3.48
N PHE A 3 9.34 -8.90 3.68
CA PHE A 3 8.37 -9.98 3.87
C PHE A 3 8.96 -11.16 4.62
N TYR A 4 8.12 -12.09 5.03
CA TYR A 4 8.51 -13.33 5.68
C TYR A 4 8.22 -14.53 4.79
N GLY A 5 9.00 -15.59 4.94
CA GLY A 5 8.82 -16.86 4.24
C GLY A 5 9.12 -18.05 5.14
N ASP A 6 8.42 -19.15 4.87
CA ASP A 6 8.64 -20.47 5.46
C ASP A 6 8.97 -21.44 4.31
N ASP A 7 10.16 -22.04 4.37
CA ASP A 7 10.56 -23.12 3.48
C ASP A 7 11.00 -24.33 4.31
N GLU A 8 10.13 -25.33 4.43
CA GLU A 8 10.37 -26.56 5.20
C GLU A 8 10.84 -26.29 6.66
N GLY A 9 10.28 -25.26 7.31
CA GLY A 9 10.65 -24.85 8.68
C GLY A 9 11.88 -23.94 8.77
N LEU A 10 12.44 -23.51 7.64
CA LEU A 10 13.38 -22.38 7.59
C LEU A 10 12.60 -21.08 7.55
N HIS A 11 12.42 -20.46 8.72
CA HIS A 11 11.77 -19.17 8.83
C HIS A 11 12.75 -18.04 8.52
N GLN A 12 12.42 -17.22 7.52
CA GLN A 12 13.26 -16.09 7.12
C GLN A 12 12.44 -14.82 6.95
N TRP A 13 13.08 -13.71 7.31
CA TRP A 13 12.71 -12.37 6.88
C TRP A 13 13.56 -11.98 5.69
N TYR A 14 12.95 -11.33 4.71
CA TYR A 14 13.59 -10.85 3.49
C TYR A 14 13.35 -9.36 3.33
N ARG A 15 14.35 -8.67 2.77
CA ARG A 15 14.23 -7.31 2.26
C ARG A 15 14.65 -7.28 0.82
N VAL A 16 13.80 -6.73 -0.04
CA VAL A 16 14.09 -6.48 -1.46
C VAL A 16 14.05 -4.99 -1.71
N ALA A 17 15.08 -4.46 -2.37
CA ALA A 17 15.18 -3.06 -2.76
C ALA A 17 15.60 -2.94 -4.23
N VAL A 18 15.15 -1.86 -4.87
CA VAL A 18 15.56 -1.49 -6.23
C VAL A 18 16.23 -0.13 -6.15
N SER A 19 17.47 -0.03 -6.63
CA SER A 19 18.21 1.22 -6.67
C SER A 19 17.67 2.14 -7.78
N PRO A 20 18.00 3.45 -7.74
CA PRO A 20 17.73 4.36 -8.86
C PRO A 20 18.36 3.92 -10.19
N THR A 21 19.42 3.11 -10.15
CA THR A 21 20.09 2.53 -11.33
C THR A 21 19.48 1.19 -11.77
N SER A 22 18.27 0.86 -11.29
CA SER A 22 17.56 -0.39 -11.58
C SER A 22 18.30 -1.66 -11.13
N VAL A 23 19.16 -1.55 -10.11
CA VAL A 23 19.81 -2.71 -9.50
C VAL A 23 18.90 -3.25 -8.40
N VAL A 24 18.53 -4.52 -8.50
CA VAL A 24 17.78 -5.21 -7.44
C VAL A 24 18.77 -5.80 -6.44
N THR A 25 18.61 -5.45 -5.16
CA THR A 25 19.35 -6.03 -4.04
C THR A 25 18.39 -6.72 -3.10
N TRP A 26 18.86 -7.77 -2.44
CA TRP A 26 18.08 -8.44 -1.40
C TRP A 26 18.95 -8.87 -0.23
N ASP A 27 18.36 -8.81 0.97
CA ASP A 27 18.93 -9.28 2.23
C ASP A 27 17.99 -10.30 2.85
N SER A 28 18.53 -11.18 3.70
CA SER A 28 17.73 -12.12 4.50
C SER A 28 18.29 -12.31 5.90
N LEU A 29 17.41 -12.65 6.84
CA LEU A 29 17.73 -12.95 8.23
C LEU A 29 16.85 -14.11 8.71
N ALA A 30 17.45 -15.08 9.41
CA ALA A 30 16.69 -16.12 10.08
C ALA A 30 15.86 -15.53 11.24
N VAL A 31 14.63 -15.97 11.40
CA VAL A 31 13.72 -15.53 12.46
C VAL A 31 13.16 -16.74 13.21
N ASP A 32 12.67 -16.54 14.43
CA ASP A 32 12.14 -17.65 15.23
C ASP A 32 10.81 -18.18 14.68
N ALA A 33 9.98 -17.30 14.12
CA ALA A 33 8.68 -17.62 13.56
C ALA A 33 8.30 -16.67 12.42
N VAL A 34 7.50 -17.18 11.48
CA VAL A 34 6.84 -16.38 10.44
C VAL A 34 5.52 -15.85 10.98
N PRO A 35 5.27 -14.53 10.98
CA PRO A 35 3.97 -13.98 11.32
C PRO A 35 2.89 -14.55 10.40
N PRO A 36 1.67 -14.81 10.91
CA PRO A 36 0.56 -15.18 10.05
C PRO A 36 0.31 -14.07 9.03
N GLY A 37 0.05 -14.43 7.79
CA GLY A 37 -0.08 -13.45 6.73
C GLY A 37 -0.19 -14.07 5.36
N GLU A 38 -0.43 -13.21 4.37
CA GLU A 38 -0.48 -13.64 2.98
C GLU A 38 0.91 -13.78 2.39
N HIS A 39 1.02 -14.73 1.46
CA HIS A 39 2.23 -14.90 0.68
C HIS A 39 2.49 -13.62 -0.15
N PRO A 40 3.71 -13.06 -0.15
CA PRO A 40 4.02 -11.78 -0.79
C PRO A 40 3.63 -11.68 -2.26
N LEU A 41 3.68 -12.80 -2.99
CA LEU A 41 3.27 -12.86 -4.40
C LEU A 41 1.81 -12.47 -4.63
N VAL A 42 0.91 -12.74 -3.66
CA VAL A 42 -0.51 -12.36 -3.78
C VAL A 42 -0.63 -10.84 -3.74
N LEU A 43 0.03 -10.20 -2.77
CA LEU A 43 0.05 -8.75 -2.62
C LEU A 43 0.71 -8.07 -3.82
N LEU A 44 1.88 -8.56 -4.23
CA LEU A 44 2.60 -8.05 -5.41
C LEU A 44 1.74 -8.12 -6.69
N SER A 45 0.98 -9.20 -6.86
CA SER A 45 0.09 -9.36 -8.02
C SER A 45 -1.02 -8.30 -8.07
N GLU A 46 -1.52 -7.83 -6.91
CA GLU A 46 -2.50 -6.75 -6.87
C GLU A 46 -1.83 -5.38 -7.03
N ILE A 47 -0.65 -5.17 -6.42
CA ILE A 47 0.14 -3.93 -6.55
C ILE A 47 0.53 -3.66 -8.00
N GLU A 48 0.87 -4.70 -8.77
CA GLU A 48 1.17 -4.58 -10.21
C GLU A 48 -0.03 -4.12 -11.04
N ARG A 49 -1.26 -4.29 -10.53
CA ARG A 49 -2.50 -3.92 -11.20
C ARG A 49 -2.96 -2.51 -10.88
N ILE A 50 -2.34 -1.83 -9.91
CA ILE A 50 -2.72 -0.47 -9.52
C ILE A 50 -2.60 0.47 -10.73
N PRO A 51 -3.63 1.27 -11.06
CA PRO A 51 -3.61 2.20 -12.18
C PRO A 51 -2.79 3.45 -11.83
N TYR A 52 -1.47 3.30 -11.64
CA TYR A 52 -0.56 4.37 -11.17
C TYR A 52 -0.63 5.66 -11.98
N ARG A 53 -0.95 5.58 -13.28
CA ARG A 53 -1.09 6.75 -14.16
C ARG A 53 -2.35 7.55 -13.90
N GLU A 54 -3.40 6.90 -13.40
CA GLU A 54 -4.67 7.54 -13.07
C GLU A 54 -4.63 8.13 -11.66
N LEU A 55 -3.86 7.49 -10.76
CA LEU A 55 -3.66 7.95 -9.39
C LEU A 55 -2.65 9.09 -9.24
N ASN A 56 -1.91 9.45 -10.30
CA ASN A 56 -0.82 10.42 -10.22
C ASN A 56 -0.78 11.37 -11.43
N ALA A 57 -0.50 12.65 -11.16
CA ALA A 57 -0.17 13.60 -12.22
C ALA A 57 1.16 13.19 -12.88
N GLN A 58 1.25 13.36 -14.20
CA GLN A 58 2.48 13.09 -14.96
C GLN A 58 3.69 13.77 -14.27
N ASP A 59 4.81 13.03 -14.20
CA ASP A 59 6.13 13.48 -13.71
C ASP A 59 6.37 13.49 -12.18
N THR A 60 5.48 12.93 -11.36
CA THR A 60 5.76 12.75 -9.91
C THR A 60 6.20 11.31 -9.60
N GLY A 61 7.26 11.13 -8.82
CA GLY A 61 7.64 9.79 -8.36
C GLY A 61 6.64 9.23 -7.35
N LEU A 62 6.41 7.92 -7.35
CA LEU A 62 5.53 7.25 -6.38
C LEU A 62 6.33 6.35 -5.45
N ILE A 63 5.87 6.27 -4.21
CA ILE A 63 6.31 5.30 -3.21
C ILE A 63 5.06 4.50 -2.82
N VAL A 64 5.17 3.17 -2.86
CA VAL A 64 4.10 2.25 -2.46
C VAL A 64 4.58 1.48 -1.25
N GLU A 65 3.84 1.60 -0.16
CA GLU A 65 4.07 0.91 1.10
C GLU A 65 2.91 -0.06 1.33
N VAL A 66 3.23 -1.29 1.69
CA VAL A 66 2.23 -2.33 1.99
C VAL A 66 2.60 -2.94 3.32
N ASP A 67 1.70 -2.79 4.28
CA ASP A 67 1.92 -3.19 5.66
C ASP A 67 0.85 -4.17 6.12
N ALA A 68 1.28 -5.14 6.94
CA ALA A 68 0.36 -6.04 7.62
C ALA A 68 -0.19 -5.34 8.86
N GLN A 69 -1.51 -5.31 8.99
CA GLN A 69 -2.24 -4.68 10.08
C GLN A 69 -3.09 -5.72 10.83
N TYR A 70 -3.44 -5.38 12.07
CA TYR A 70 -4.15 -6.29 12.99
C TYR A 70 -5.08 -5.51 13.92
N GLY A 71 -6.15 -6.17 14.37
CA GLY A 71 -7.01 -5.65 15.42
C GLY A 71 -7.95 -4.55 14.96
N ASP A 72 -8.13 -3.56 15.83
CA ASP A 72 -9.15 -2.52 15.69
C ASP A 72 -8.56 -1.26 15.05
N LEU A 73 -8.81 -1.06 13.76
CA LEU A 73 -8.39 0.13 13.02
C LEU A 73 -9.50 0.63 12.12
N ALA A 74 -9.60 1.96 11.99
CA ALA A 74 -10.57 2.61 11.13
C ALA A 74 -9.88 3.62 10.22
N TYR A 75 -10.30 3.61 8.96
CA TYR A 75 -9.88 4.55 7.93
C TYR A 75 -11.10 5.34 7.49
N ASP A 76 -10.91 6.63 7.31
CA ASP A 76 -11.99 7.54 6.93
C ASP A 76 -11.49 8.53 5.88
N ALA A 77 -12.27 8.68 4.82
CA ALA A 77 -11.91 9.48 3.65
C ALA A 77 -11.72 10.98 3.96
N ARG A 78 -12.18 11.44 5.13
CA ARG A 78 -11.93 12.81 5.62
C ARG A 78 -10.46 13.08 5.93
N TYR A 79 -9.65 12.04 6.14
CA TYR A 79 -8.22 12.16 6.48
C TYR A 79 -7.28 11.76 5.34
N GLY A 80 -7.81 11.12 4.29
CA GLY A 80 -7.04 10.72 3.11
C GLY A 80 -7.89 9.88 2.17
N SER A 81 -7.64 9.96 0.87
CA SER A 81 -8.43 9.22 -0.13
C SER A 81 -8.34 7.70 0.08
N LEU A 82 -9.48 7.02 0.06
CA LEU A 82 -9.58 5.57 0.27
C LEU A 82 -10.20 4.91 -0.96
N PHE A 83 -9.66 3.75 -1.34
CA PHE A 83 -10.14 3.01 -2.49
C PHE A 83 -10.15 1.50 -2.25
N ALA A 84 -11.17 0.82 -2.78
CA ALA A 84 -11.17 -0.61 -2.99
C ALA A 84 -10.46 -0.91 -4.31
N LEU A 85 -9.47 -1.80 -4.29
CA LEU A 85 -8.76 -2.31 -5.46
C LEU A 85 -9.29 -3.71 -5.80
N HIS A 86 -9.73 -3.88 -7.05
CA HIS A 86 -10.11 -5.18 -7.57
C HIS A 86 -9.75 -5.30 -9.03
N ARG A 87 -8.84 -6.23 -9.36
CA ARG A 87 -8.45 -6.53 -10.76
C ARG A 87 -7.97 -5.29 -11.54
N GLY A 88 -7.34 -4.35 -10.84
CA GLY A 88 -6.81 -3.11 -11.40
C GLY A 88 -7.83 -1.97 -11.54
N GLU A 89 -9.08 -2.18 -11.13
CA GLU A 89 -10.06 -1.12 -10.99
C GLU A 89 -10.09 -0.61 -9.55
N VAL A 90 -10.28 0.70 -9.39
CA VAL A 90 -10.42 1.36 -8.09
C VAL A 90 -11.82 1.90 -7.89
N ALA A 91 -12.43 1.59 -6.75
CA ALA A 91 -13.73 2.13 -6.35
C ALA A 91 -13.58 2.97 -5.07
N PRO A 92 -14.09 4.21 -5.03
CA PRO A 92 -13.90 5.09 -3.88
C PRO A 92 -14.65 4.59 -2.65
N LEU A 93 -13.98 4.66 -1.50
CA LEU A 93 -14.51 4.33 -0.19
C LEU A 93 -14.67 5.60 0.63
N GLU A 94 -15.71 5.66 1.45
CA GLU A 94 -15.90 6.71 2.45
C GLU A 94 -15.27 6.28 3.78
N ARG A 95 -15.43 5.01 4.17
CA ARG A 95 -14.95 4.50 5.45
C ARG A 95 -14.69 2.99 5.41
N VAL A 96 -13.67 2.55 6.13
CA VAL A 96 -13.40 1.13 6.40
C VAL A 96 -13.10 0.95 7.88
N VAL A 97 -13.68 -0.07 8.51
CA VAL A 97 -13.41 -0.42 9.91
C VAL A 97 -13.07 -1.90 9.98
N PHE A 98 -11.90 -2.20 10.53
CA PHE A 98 -11.47 -3.55 10.86
C PHE A 98 -11.62 -3.77 12.36
N SER A 99 -12.17 -4.93 12.73
CA SER A 99 -12.14 -5.47 14.09
C SER A 99 -11.94 -6.98 13.98
N THR A 100 -10.71 -7.36 13.61
CA THR A 100 -10.36 -8.76 13.33
C THR A 100 -8.97 -9.11 13.85
N GLY A 101 -8.82 -10.33 14.34
CA GLY A 101 -7.52 -10.92 14.69
C GLY A 101 -6.77 -11.49 13.48
N GLU A 102 -7.43 -11.59 12.33
CA GLU A 102 -6.79 -12.03 11.08
C GLU A 102 -5.97 -10.89 10.46
N PRO A 103 -4.77 -11.16 9.91
CA PRO A 103 -3.99 -10.16 9.22
C PRO A 103 -4.73 -9.63 7.98
N TRP A 104 -4.67 -8.32 7.79
CA TRP A 104 -5.10 -7.64 6.57
C TRP A 104 -4.05 -6.62 6.16
N TYR A 105 -4.10 -6.18 4.91
CA TYR A 105 -3.08 -5.31 4.33
C TYR A 105 -3.69 -4.02 3.81
N ASP A 106 -3.09 -2.90 4.18
CA ASP A 106 -3.30 -1.63 3.51
C ASP A 106 -2.14 -1.34 2.55
N THR A 107 -2.46 -0.70 1.42
CA THR A 107 -1.47 -0.22 0.47
C THR A 107 -1.51 1.30 0.45
N ALA A 108 -0.53 1.94 1.11
CA ALA A 108 -0.38 3.37 1.13
C ALA A 108 0.46 3.83 -0.08
N VAL A 109 -0.06 4.80 -0.83
CA VAL A 109 0.62 5.42 -1.96
C VAL A 109 1.00 6.83 -1.56
N PHE A 110 2.28 7.15 -1.67
CA PHE A 110 2.83 8.48 -1.44
C PHE A 110 3.39 9.06 -2.74
N CYS A 111 3.17 10.35 -2.93
CA CYS A 111 3.76 11.10 -4.03
C CYS A 111 5.03 11.78 -3.53
N ARG A 112 6.14 11.59 -4.26
CA ARG A 112 7.41 12.24 -3.98
C ARG A 112 7.36 13.67 -4.51
N THR A 113 7.14 14.62 -3.63
CA THR A 113 7.24 16.05 -3.94
C THR A 113 8.72 16.41 -4.01
N GLY A 114 9.30 16.42 -5.22
CA GLY A 114 10.71 16.73 -5.41
C GLY A 114 11.05 16.90 -6.86
N ASP A 115 11.23 18.15 -7.25
CA ASP A 115 11.72 18.61 -8.55
C ASP A 115 12.96 17.78 -8.91
N GLY A 116 12.99 17.20 -10.11
CA GLY A 116 14.12 16.41 -10.63
C GLY A 116 15.42 17.19 -10.85
N SER A 117 15.67 18.26 -10.08
CA SER A 117 16.86 19.08 -10.14
C SER A 117 17.69 18.84 -8.87
N THR A 118 18.74 18.04 -9.02
CA THR A 118 19.90 18.06 -8.12
C THR A 118 20.51 19.46 -8.16
N SER A 119 20.04 20.36 -7.32
CA SER A 119 20.76 21.57 -6.93
C SER A 119 21.19 21.38 -5.49
N GLU A 120 22.51 21.40 -5.28
CA GLU A 120 23.12 21.36 -3.95
C GLU A 120 22.44 22.41 -3.05
N GLY A 121 21.68 21.95 -2.05
CA GLY A 121 21.12 22.81 -1.01
C GLY A 121 19.61 22.75 -0.75
N SER A 122 18.84 21.94 -1.47
CA SER A 122 17.39 21.82 -1.20
C SER A 122 17.08 20.84 -0.06
N THR A 123 16.26 21.29 0.89
CA THR A 123 15.70 20.56 2.04
C THR A 123 15.03 19.25 1.60
N PRO A 124 14.96 18.17 2.43
CA PRO A 124 14.36 16.91 2.01
C PRO A 124 12.93 17.15 1.55
N GLY A 125 12.67 16.97 0.25
CA GLY A 125 11.33 17.05 -0.32
C GLY A 125 10.42 16.07 0.41
N GLY A 126 9.33 16.58 1.00
CA GLY A 126 8.40 15.78 1.77
C GLY A 126 7.63 14.80 0.88
N ASN A 127 7.51 13.56 1.34
CA ASN A 127 6.56 12.61 0.75
C ASN A 127 5.15 13.00 1.21
N THR A 128 4.23 13.17 0.29
CA THR A 128 2.82 13.48 0.62
C THR A 128 2.00 12.21 0.46
N HIS A 129 1.19 11.85 1.46
CA HIS A 129 0.24 10.73 1.34
C HIS A 129 -0.80 11.07 0.27
N CYS A 130 -1.00 10.17 -0.69
CA CYS A 130 -1.88 10.38 -1.83
C CYS A 130 -3.17 9.57 -1.69
N CYS A 131 -3.07 8.28 -1.39
CA CYS A 131 -4.23 7.45 -1.09
C CYS A 131 -3.86 6.18 -0.32
N THR A 132 -4.87 5.54 0.24
CA THR A 132 -4.78 4.18 0.77
C THR A 132 -5.73 3.27 -0.02
N LEU A 133 -5.20 2.13 -0.45
CA LEU A 133 -5.90 1.11 -1.22
C LEU A 133 -6.08 -0.14 -0.36
N PHE A 134 -7.23 -0.79 -0.49
CA PHE A 134 -7.52 -2.08 0.11
C PHE A 134 -7.93 -3.07 -0.96
N THR A 135 -7.38 -4.28 -0.93
CA THR A 135 -7.85 -5.32 -1.85
C THR A 135 -9.27 -5.73 -1.48
N PHE A 136 -10.06 -6.20 -2.46
CA PHE A 136 -11.40 -6.73 -2.18
C PHE A 136 -11.37 -7.91 -1.20
N ARG A 137 -10.26 -8.65 -1.14
CA ARG A 137 -10.04 -9.73 -0.18
C ARG A 137 -9.89 -9.19 1.23
N ASP A 138 -9.08 -8.15 1.43
CA ASP A 138 -8.89 -7.54 2.74
C ASP A 138 -10.16 -6.85 3.22
N LEU A 139 -10.87 -6.16 2.33
CA LEU A 139 -12.19 -5.59 2.66
C LEU A 139 -13.21 -6.65 3.12
N GLY A 140 -13.08 -7.90 2.67
CA GLY A 140 -13.90 -9.02 3.16
C GLY A 140 -13.65 -9.37 4.63
N LYS A 141 -12.56 -8.90 5.23
CA LYS A 141 -12.22 -9.07 6.66
C LYS A 141 -12.66 -7.86 7.51
N ALA A 142 -13.13 -6.78 6.89
CA ALA A 142 -13.58 -5.59 7.58
C ALA A 142 -14.96 -5.80 8.23
N GLU A 143 -15.17 -5.17 9.38
CA GLU A 143 -16.49 -5.09 10.03
C GLU A 143 -17.42 -4.13 9.27
N THR A 144 -16.88 -3.04 8.75
CA THR A 144 -17.64 -2.02 7.99
C THR A 144 -16.87 -1.59 6.76
N VAL A 145 -17.57 -1.50 5.63
CA VAL A 145 -17.06 -0.94 4.37
C VAL A 145 -18.15 -0.05 3.79
N ASP A 146 -17.92 1.26 3.82
CA ASP A 146 -18.82 2.27 3.25
C ASP A 146 -18.23 2.76 1.93
N TYR A 147 -18.95 2.54 0.83
CA TYR A 147 -18.58 3.06 -0.48
C TYR A 147 -19.04 4.51 -0.64
N ARG A 148 -18.22 5.33 -1.31
CA ARG A 148 -18.62 6.69 -1.66
C ARG A 148 -19.50 6.64 -2.90
N ASN A 149 -20.73 7.13 -2.80
CA ASN A 149 -21.61 7.26 -3.97
C ASN A 149 -21.02 8.25 -4.97
N ALA A 150 -21.06 7.91 -6.26
CA ALA A 150 -20.52 8.72 -7.36
C ALA A 150 -21.26 10.07 -7.59
N GLU A 151 -22.25 10.42 -6.76
CA GLU A 151 -23.12 11.58 -6.96
C GLU A 151 -22.71 12.83 -6.19
N SER A 152 -21.63 12.81 -5.41
CA SER A 152 -21.23 13.96 -4.57
C SER A 152 -20.11 14.83 -5.15
N SER A 153 -19.87 14.81 -6.46
CA SER A 153 -18.87 15.67 -7.12
C SER A 153 -19.46 16.70 -8.10
N LEU A 154 -20.74 17.01 -7.99
CA LEU A 154 -21.35 18.22 -8.57
C LEU A 154 -21.71 19.15 -7.42
N ASP A 155 -20.74 19.96 -7.00
CA ASP A 155 -20.91 21.32 -6.46
C ASP A 155 -19.70 21.66 -5.57
N ALA A 156 -18.67 22.24 -6.19
CA ALA A 156 -17.73 23.17 -5.57
C ALA A 156 -17.17 24.11 -6.64
#